data_AF-A0A0D0G6U0-F1
#
_entry.id   AF-A0A0D0G6U0-F1
#
_cell.length_a   1.000
_cell.length_b   1.000
_cell.length_c   1.000
_cell.angle_alpha   90.00
_cell.angle_beta   90.00
_cell.angle_gamma   90.00
#
_symmetry.space_group_name_H-M   'P 1'
#
loop_
_entity.id
_entity.type
_entity.pdbx_description
1 polymer ?
#
loop_
_entity_poly.entity_id
_entity_poly.type
_entity_poly.pdbx_seq_one_letter_code
_entity_poly.pdbx_strand_id
1 'polypeptide(L)' 'MKRRKRKAKWYLLYRKENRDAVYVYEPLRKYELQSRLRRGWKVIE' A
#
# COMPACT_ATOMS: atom_id res chain seq x y z
N MET A 1 18.56 -21.70 2.56
CA MET A 1 18.00 -20.76 1.57
C MET A 1 17.98 -19.33 2.13
N LYS A 2 18.86 -18.43 1.67
CA LYS A 2 18.75 -17.00 2.00
C LYS A 2 17.45 -16.47 1.36
N ARG A 3 16.39 -16.28 2.14
CA ARG A 3 15.16 -15.59 1.69
C ARG A 3 15.59 -14.20 1.21
N ARG A 4 15.74 -13.99 -0.10
CA ARG A 4 15.96 -12.66 -0.68
C ARG A 4 14.85 -11.76 -0.14
N LYS A 5 15.19 -10.79 0.70
CA LYS A 5 14.25 -9.78 1.20
C LYS A 5 13.62 -9.14 -0.03
N ARG A 6 12.33 -9.40 -0.29
CA ARG A 6 11.61 -8.81 -1.42
C ARG A 6 11.74 -7.29 -1.29
N LYS A 7 12.25 -6.63 -2.34
CA LYS A 7 12.38 -5.18 -2.39
C LYS A 7 10.99 -4.54 -2.29
N ALA A 8 10.91 -3.38 -1.64
CA ALA A 8 9.69 -2.59 -1.64
C ALA A 8 9.41 -2.09 -3.06
N LYS A 9 8.13 -2.00 -3.42
CA LYS A 9 7.65 -1.40 -4.67
C LYS A 9 6.85 -0.16 -4.33
N TRP A 10 6.91 0.85 -5.18
CA TRP A 10 6.09 2.04 -5.02
C TRP A 10 4.65 1.73 -5.39
N TYR A 11 3.71 2.18 -4.55
CA TYR A 11 2.28 2.05 -4.79
C TYR A 11 1.61 3.39 -4.55
N LEU A 12 0.66 3.73 -5.40
CA LEU A 12 -0.27 4.81 -5.14
C LEU A 12 -1.48 4.23 -4.42
N LEU A 13 -1.66 4.64 -3.18
CA LEU A 13 -2.78 4.26 -2.34
C LEU A 13 -3.84 5.35 -2.33
N TYR A 14 -5.09 4.93 -2.29
CA TYR A 14 -6.26 5.77 -2.20
C TYR A 14 -7.15 5.29 -1.07
N ARG A 15 -7.67 6.23 -0.27
CA ARG A 15 -8.70 5.96 0.72
C ARG A 15 -9.68 7.12 0.76
N LYS A 16 -10.97 6.79 0.83
CA LYS A 16 -12.03 7.78 1.04
C LYS A 16 -12.32 7.86 2.53
N GLU A 17 -12.03 8.99 3.15
CA GLU A 17 -12.46 9.28 4.51
C GLU A 17 -13.56 10.34 4.45
N ASN A 18 -14.79 9.90 4.78
CA ASN A 18 -15.99 10.73 4.72
C ASN A 18 -16.22 11.36 3.34
N ARG A 19 -15.87 12.66 3.21
CA ARG A 19 -16.02 13.47 2.00
C ARG A 19 -14.71 13.68 1.24
N ASP A 20 -13.58 13.34 1.85
CA ASP A 20 -12.26 13.60 1.29
C ASP A 20 -11.62 12.34 0.73
N ALA A 21 -10.93 12.54 -0.39
CA ALA A 21 -10.13 11.53 -1.06
C ALA A 21 -8.66 11.73 -0.68
N VAL A 22 -8.11 10.79 0.07
CA VAL A 22 -6.70 10.80 0.47
C VAL A 22 -5.91 9.90 -0.47
N TYR A 23 -4.86 10.46 -1.05
CA TYR A 23 -3.90 9.74 -1.91
C TYR A 23 -2.52 9.74 -1.25
N VAL A 24 -1.87 8.59 -1.23
CA VAL A 24 -0.53 8.42 -0.64
C VAL A 24 0.33 7.62 -1.59
N TYR A 25 1.50 8.15 -1.95
CA TYR A 25 2.49 7.43 -2.75
C TYR A 25 3.64 6.98 -1.86
N GLU A 26 3.74 5.69 -1.56
CA GLU A 26 4.74 5.16 -0.63
C GLU A 26 5.32 3.81 -1.11
N PRO A 27 6.60 3.50 -0.78
CA PRO A 27 7.20 2.22 -1.09
C PRO A 27 6.76 1.16 -0.07
N LEU A 28 6.03 0.14 -0.52
CA LEU A 28 5.52 -0.94 0.33
C LEU A 28 6.11 -2.29 -0.05
N ARG A 29 6.33 -3.11 0.97
CA ARG A 29 6.52 -4.56 0.80
C ARG A 29 5.17 -5.25 0.78
N LYS A 30 5.15 -6.50 0.29
CA LYS A 30 3.90 -7.29 0.15
C LYS A 30 3.06 -7.35 1.45
N TYR A 31 3.70 -7.51 2.60
CA TYR A 31 2.98 -7.57 3.88
C TYR A 31 2.42 -6.21 4.33
N GLU A 32 3.13 -5.12 4.02
CA GLU A 32 2.71 -3.75 4.33
C GLU A 32 1.54 -3.36 3.42
N LEU A 33 1.63 -3.69 2.14
CA LEU A 33 0.53 -3.53 1.20
C LEU A 33 -0.72 -4.28 1.69
N GLN A 34 -0.59 -5.55 2.08
CA GLN A 34 -1.72 -6.29 2.63
C GLN A 34 -2.29 -5.65 3.91
N SER A 35 -1.43 -5.11 4.77
CA SER A 35 -1.88 -4.36 5.95
C SER A 35 -2.67 -3.11 5.57
N ARG A 36 -2.21 -2.36 4.56
CA ARG A 36 -2.91 -1.18 4.02
C ARG A 36 -4.27 -1.55 3.45
N LEU A 37 -4.36 -2.61 2.63
CA LEU A 37 -5.61 -3.11 2.09
C LEU A 37 -6.61 -3.49 3.20
N ARG A 38 -6.15 -4.18 4.26
CA ARG A 38 -7.00 -4.51 5.43
C ARG A 38 -7.48 -3.28 6.20
N ARG A 39 -6.71 -2.18 6.19
CA ARG A 39 -7.07 -0.88 6.77
C ARG A 39 -7.98 -0.04 5.86
N GLY A 40 -8.43 -0.60 4.73
CA GLY A 40 -9.36 0.06 3.81
C GLY A 40 -8.70 0.96 2.76
N TRP A 41 -7.38 0.87 2.59
CA TRP A 41 -6.71 1.49 1.44
C TRP A 41 -6.97 0.67 0.17
N LYS A 42 -7.04 1.34 -0.97
CA LYS A 42 -7.09 0.74 -2.30
C LYS A 42 -5.84 1.15 -3.06
N VAL A 43 -5.32 0.25 -3.90
CA VAL A 43 -4.22 0.61 -4.81
C VAL A 43 -4.84 1.18 -6.08
N ILE A 44 -4.26 2.25 -6.58
CA ILE A 44 -4.47 2.74 -7.93
C ILE A 44 -3.21 2.32 -8.70
N GLU A 45 -3.38 1.45 -9.69
CA GLU A 45 -2.33 1.05 -10.63
C GLU A 45 -2.22 2.04 -11.79
#